data_AF-A0AAE4B5P6-F1
#
_entry.id   AF-A0AAE4B5P6-F1
#
_cell.length_a   1.000
_cell.length_b   1.000
_cell.length_c   1.000
_cell.angle_alpha   90.00
_cell.angle_beta   90.00
_cell.angle_gamma   90.00
#
_symmetry.space_group_name_H-M   'P 1'
#
loop_
_entity.id
_entity.type
_entity.pdbx_description
1 polymer ?
#
loop_
_entity_poly.entity_id
_entity_poly.type
_entity_poly.pdbx_seq_one_letter_code
_entity_poly.pdbx_strand_id
1 'polypeptide(L)'
;MPLALDDPAWGTLPDAYGHTETGQRIARLTEQWDAEEANDLFWSCLCHQDTLYPATFAALPHIVALGGDLTGKPRRDIAGFLGYVGHVAQQPIHVCGGMFDTPWTENPAQWKNKGLESILPEALALFPRIAELEEIAFLEEEDESAYHHAAGFLAAHGFDDLASFILCRENGSFVCDSCGRLHEWILFGDRIAYYDDVSQNDYGGMIVEDVSLIDWKQGAPDHAAGFAVPRVLSDPALDCLRVLLAKRADPITAALARFWRSGIGCATCDWTGELS
;
A
#
# COMPACT_ATOMS: atom_id res chain seq x y z
N MET A 1 23.47 -1.11 -13.06
CA MET A 1 23.69 0.31 -13.43
C MET A 1 22.41 0.69 -14.16
N PRO A 2 21.72 1.78 -13.79
CA PRO A 2 20.36 2.02 -14.26
C PRO A 2 20.31 2.17 -15.78
N LEU A 3 19.23 1.66 -16.40
CA LEU A 3 18.99 1.79 -17.83
C LEU A 3 18.92 3.27 -18.22
N ALA A 4 19.73 3.74 -19.16
CA ALA A 4 19.73 5.15 -19.55
C ALA A 4 18.35 5.58 -20.09
N LEU A 5 17.93 6.83 -19.84
CA LEU A 5 16.57 7.30 -20.18
C LEU A 5 16.30 7.37 -21.70
N ASP A 6 17.36 7.47 -22.51
CA ASP A 6 17.34 7.47 -23.97
C ASP A 6 17.65 6.08 -24.58
N ASP A 7 17.82 5.05 -23.75
CA ASP A 7 18.16 3.71 -24.22
C ASP A 7 16.99 3.08 -25.01
N PRO A 8 17.21 2.55 -26.22
CA PRO A 8 16.15 1.90 -26.99
C PRO A 8 15.54 0.68 -26.31
N ALA A 9 16.16 0.09 -25.29
CA ALA A 9 15.62 -1.04 -24.54
C ALA A 9 14.34 -0.69 -23.77
N TRP A 10 14.06 0.59 -23.50
CA TRP A 10 12.73 1.04 -23.02
C TRP A 10 11.60 0.58 -23.95
N GLY A 11 11.89 0.45 -25.25
CA GLY A 11 10.98 -0.12 -26.25
C GLY A 11 10.57 -1.58 -26.03
N THR A 12 11.22 -2.28 -25.11
CA THR A 12 10.98 -3.71 -24.83
C THR A 12 10.31 -3.96 -23.47
N LEU A 13 10.14 -2.89 -22.69
CA LEU A 13 9.59 -2.87 -21.33
C LEU A 13 8.15 -2.34 -21.37
N PRO A 14 7.13 -3.21 -21.37
CA PRO A 14 5.76 -2.75 -21.39
C PRO A 14 5.39 -2.01 -20.10
N ASP A 15 4.57 -0.97 -20.23
CA ASP A 15 3.76 -0.38 -19.18
C ASP A 15 2.31 -0.91 -19.26
N ALA A 16 1.37 -0.33 -18.51
CA ALA A 16 -0.04 -0.74 -18.51
C ALA A 16 -0.73 -0.71 -19.89
N TYR A 17 -0.24 0.12 -20.81
CA TYR A 17 -0.83 0.31 -22.14
C TYR A 17 0.09 -0.20 -23.26
N GLY A 18 1.23 -0.79 -22.91
CA GLY A 18 2.26 -1.22 -23.86
C GLY A 18 3.03 -0.06 -24.49
N HIS A 19 3.01 1.14 -23.91
CA HIS A 19 3.81 2.27 -24.39
C HIS A 19 5.30 2.04 -24.13
N THR A 20 6.11 2.72 -24.94
CA THR A 20 7.58 2.58 -24.95
C THR A 20 8.29 3.89 -24.60
N GLU A 21 7.54 4.93 -24.23
CA GLU A 21 8.06 6.29 -24.01
C GLU A 21 8.46 6.56 -22.56
N THR A 22 8.31 5.60 -21.65
CA THR A 22 8.56 5.76 -20.20
C THR A 22 9.86 6.50 -19.87
N GLY A 23 10.99 6.11 -20.48
CA GLY A 23 12.28 6.80 -20.27
C GLY A 23 12.25 8.28 -20.66
N GLN A 24 11.59 8.62 -21.78
CA GLN A 24 11.44 10.00 -22.24
C GLN A 24 10.50 10.81 -21.33
N ARG A 25 9.44 10.19 -20.80
CA ARG A 25 8.54 10.84 -19.83
C ARG A 25 9.28 11.23 -18.56
N ILE A 26 10.11 10.32 -18.03
CA ILE A 26 10.96 10.58 -16.85
C ILE A 26 12.02 11.65 -17.15
N ALA A 27 12.60 11.65 -18.35
CA ALA A 27 13.55 12.69 -18.75
C ALA A 27 12.89 14.08 -18.74
N ARG A 28 11.67 14.21 -19.28
CA ARG A 28 10.90 15.45 -19.24
C ARG A 28 10.60 15.90 -17.81
N LEU A 29 10.19 14.99 -16.94
CA LEU A 29 9.94 15.31 -15.52
C LEU A 29 11.22 15.75 -14.78
N THR A 30 12.37 15.21 -15.17
CA THR A 30 13.68 15.63 -14.63
C THR A 30 14.05 17.05 -15.09
N GLU A 31 13.76 17.40 -16.34
CA GLU A 31 14.00 18.75 -16.87
C GLU A 31 13.04 19.78 -16.27
N GLN A 32 11.77 19.42 -16.19
CA GLN A 32 10.70 20.26 -15.66
C GLN A 32 9.59 19.40 -15.07
N TRP A 33 9.41 19.53 -13.76
CA TRP A 33 8.30 18.87 -13.08
C TRP A 33 6.95 19.32 -13.63
N ASP A 34 6.13 18.35 -14.00
CA ASP A 34 4.74 18.54 -14.40
C ASP A 34 3.88 17.53 -13.63
N ALA A 35 2.93 18.04 -12.85
CA ALA A 35 2.15 17.21 -11.94
C ALA A 35 1.12 16.32 -12.67
N GLU A 36 0.62 16.74 -13.83
CA GLU A 36 -0.35 15.97 -14.61
C GLU A 36 0.36 14.82 -15.33
N GLU A 37 1.50 15.10 -15.95
CA GLU A 37 2.37 14.09 -16.57
C GLU A 37 2.89 13.09 -15.53
N ALA A 38 3.31 13.56 -14.35
CA ALA A 38 3.75 12.69 -13.27
C ALA A 38 2.60 11.78 -12.78
N ASN A 39 1.41 12.35 -12.56
CA ASN A 39 0.26 11.57 -12.13
C ASN A 39 -0.13 10.48 -13.14
N ASP A 40 -0.21 10.83 -14.43
CA ASP A 40 -0.50 9.85 -15.47
C ASP A 40 0.59 8.79 -15.60
N LEU A 41 1.87 9.18 -15.59
CA LEU A 41 2.97 8.24 -15.65
C LEU A 41 2.93 7.25 -14.46
N PHE A 42 2.77 7.76 -13.24
CA PHE A 42 2.86 6.96 -12.02
C PHE A 42 1.64 6.04 -11.84
N TRP A 43 0.43 6.59 -11.99
CA TRP A 43 -0.81 5.92 -11.61
C TRP A 43 -1.66 5.39 -12.78
N SER A 44 -1.27 5.68 -14.02
CA SER A 44 -1.88 5.07 -15.21
C SER A 44 -0.92 4.10 -15.90
N CYS A 45 0.37 4.46 -16.04
CA CYS A 45 1.31 3.67 -16.83
C CYS A 45 2.16 2.70 -15.99
N LEU A 46 2.85 3.20 -14.97
CA LEU A 46 3.77 2.40 -14.15
C LEU A 46 3.08 1.59 -13.05
N CYS A 47 1.93 2.04 -12.59
CA CYS A 47 1.07 1.25 -11.72
C CYS A 47 -0.36 1.45 -12.19
N HIS A 48 -1.08 0.35 -12.43
CA HIS A 48 -2.48 0.42 -12.82
C HIS A 48 -3.26 -0.70 -12.13
N GLN A 49 -4.30 -0.35 -11.37
CA GLN A 49 -5.14 -1.32 -10.64
C GLN A 49 -4.29 -2.33 -9.86
N ASP A 50 -3.37 -1.80 -9.06
CA ASP A 50 -2.49 -2.58 -8.20
C ASP A 50 -1.64 -3.58 -8.99
N THR A 51 -1.25 -3.20 -10.20
CA THR A 51 -0.35 -4.01 -11.04
C THR A 51 0.89 -3.20 -11.36
N LEU A 52 2.06 -3.78 -11.08
CA LEU A 52 3.36 -3.26 -11.49
C LEU A 52 3.84 -3.92 -12.78
N TYR A 53 4.55 -3.16 -13.59
CA TYR A 53 5.01 -3.57 -14.91
C TYR A 53 6.54 -3.58 -15.00
N PRO A 54 7.15 -4.26 -15.99
CA PRO A 54 8.60 -4.21 -16.20
C PRO A 54 9.15 -2.78 -16.29
N ALA A 55 8.40 -1.88 -16.93
CA ALA A 55 8.75 -0.46 -17.01
C ALA A 55 8.85 0.20 -15.62
N THR A 56 8.04 -0.22 -14.65
CA THR A 56 8.06 0.28 -13.26
C THR A 56 9.41 0.02 -12.62
N PHE A 57 9.88 -1.23 -12.66
CA PHE A 57 11.14 -1.61 -12.02
C PHE A 57 12.34 -0.94 -12.70
N ALA A 58 12.30 -0.77 -14.02
CA ALA A 58 13.34 -0.04 -14.75
C ALA A 58 13.33 1.46 -14.44
N ALA A 59 12.16 2.03 -14.13
CA ALA A 59 11.99 3.45 -13.80
C ALA A 59 12.43 3.80 -12.37
N LEU A 60 12.36 2.85 -11.42
CA LEU A 60 12.63 3.10 -10.00
C LEU A 60 13.95 3.83 -9.72
N PRO A 61 15.11 3.45 -10.29
CA PRO A 61 16.36 4.17 -10.03
C PRO A 61 16.28 5.67 -10.37
N HIS A 62 15.56 6.01 -11.45
CA HIS A 62 15.41 7.39 -11.92
C HIS A 62 14.39 8.16 -11.10
N ILE A 63 13.27 7.53 -10.74
CA ILE A 63 12.22 8.15 -9.92
C ILE A 63 12.74 8.41 -8.49
N VAL A 64 13.52 7.48 -7.93
CA VAL A 64 14.18 7.65 -6.63
C VAL A 64 15.18 8.81 -6.68
N ALA A 65 15.98 8.91 -7.75
CA ALA A 65 16.90 10.04 -7.93
C ALA A 65 16.13 11.37 -8.00
N LEU A 66 15.08 11.43 -8.83
CA LEU A 66 14.22 12.60 -8.99
C LEU A 66 13.57 13.03 -7.66
N GLY A 67 13.07 12.10 -6.86
CA GLY A 67 12.52 12.39 -5.52
C GLY A 67 13.55 12.95 -4.54
N GLY A 68 14.82 12.53 -4.68
CA GLY A 68 15.93 13.08 -3.92
C GLY A 68 16.29 14.52 -4.28
N ASP A 69 16.12 14.90 -5.54
CA ASP A 69 16.47 16.23 -6.07
C ASP A 69 15.36 17.27 -5.87
N LEU A 70 14.09 16.83 -5.90
CA LEU A 70 12.93 17.71 -5.71
C LEU A 70 12.62 17.94 -4.23
N THR A 71 11.76 18.92 -3.92
CA THR A 71 11.32 19.30 -2.55
C THR A 71 9.82 19.56 -2.52
N GLY A 72 9.18 19.52 -1.34
CA GLY A 72 7.78 19.87 -1.17
C GLY A 72 6.84 18.88 -1.87
N LYS A 73 5.71 19.38 -2.40
CA LYS A 73 4.67 18.52 -3.01
C LYS A 73 5.21 17.55 -4.08
N PRO A 74 6.06 17.96 -5.05
CA PRO A 74 6.63 17.02 -6.02
C PRO A 74 7.37 15.83 -5.39
N ARG A 75 8.16 16.08 -4.33
CA ARG A 75 8.83 15.00 -3.59
C ARG A 75 7.81 14.07 -2.93
N ARG A 76 6.78 14.63 -2.30
CA ARG A 76 5.74 13.83 -1.64
C ARG A 76 4.95 12.97 -2.63
N ASP A 77 4.60 13.53 -3.79
CA ASP A 77 3.94 12.79 -4.86
C ASP A 77 4.81 11.61 -5.34
N ILE A 78 6.12 11.83 -5.51
CA ILE A 78 7.08 10.76 -5.85
C ILE A 78 7.20 9.74 -4.72
N ALA A 79 7.36 10.19 -3.47
CA ALA A 79 7.49 9.32 -2.32
C ALA A 79 6.27 8.40 -2.21
N GLY A 80 5.06 8.96 -2.22
CA GLY A 80 3.81 8.19 -2.15
C GLY A 80 3.67 7.16 -3.27
N PHE A 81 4.08 7.48 -4.50
CA PHE A 81 4.15 6.48 -5.58
C PHE A 81 5.18 5.38 -5.26
N LEU A 82 6.39 5.74 -4.81
CA LEU A 82 7.45 4.78 -4.50
C LEU A 82 7.09 3.84 -3.34
N GLY A 83 6.47 4.34 -2.26
CA GLY A 83 6.00 3.46 -1.18
C GLY A 83 4.84 2.59 -1.62
N TYR A 84 3.97 3.08 -2.51
CA TYR A 84 2.94 2.24 -3.11
C TYR A 84 3.54 1.11 -3.95
N VAL A 85 4.58 1.40 -4.74
CA VAL A 85 5.34 0.36 -5.44
C VAL A 85 5.93 -0.64 -4.45
N GLY A 86 6.51 -0.17 -3.34
CA GLY A 86 7.00 -1.03 -2.26
C GLY A 86 5.91 -1.97 -1.72
N HIS A 87 4.71 -1.45 -1.48
CA HIS A 87 3.56 -2.20 -0.99
C HIS A 87 3.10 -3.25 -2.01
N VAL A 88 2.83 -2.85 -3.25
CA VAL A 88 2.33 -3.73 -4.31
C VAL A 88 3.37 -4.81 -4.68
N ALA A 89 4.65 -4.48 -4.71
CA ALA A 89 5.73 -5.43 -5.05
C ALA A 89 5.87 -6.59 -4.04
N GLN A 90 5.30 -6.47 -2.84
CA GLN A 90 5.34 -7.49 -1.81
C GLN A 90 4.07 -8.36 -1.79
N GLN A 91 3.02 -7.95 -2.49
CA GLN A 91 1.77 -8.69 -2.51
C GLN A 91 1.83 -9.88 -3.50
N PRO A 92 1.41 -11.10 -3.09
CA PRO A 92 1.49 -12.29 -3.94
C PRO A 92 0.71 -12.24 -5.26
N ILE A 93 -0.35 -11.42 -5.34
CA ILE A 93 -1.33 -11.43 -6.44
C ILE A 93 -1.09 -10.29 -7.46
N HIS A 94 -0.28 -9.31 -7.08
CA HIS A 94 -0.32 -7.97 -7.68
C HIS A 94 0.94 -7.61 -8.49
N VAL A 95 1.81 -8.58 -8.74
CA VAL A 95 2.96 -8.44 -9.64
C VAL A 95 2.68 -9.06 -11.01
N CYS A 96 1.65 -8.52 -11.67
CA CYS A 96 1.03 -9.07 -12.88
C CYS A 96 0.41 -10.47 -12.64
N GLY A 97 -0.71 -10.73 -13.28
CA GLY A 97 -1.59 -11.87 -12.99
C GLY A 97 -3.01 -11.57 -13.42
N GLY A 98 -3.16 -10.88 -14.57
CA GLY A 98 -4.44 -10.48 -15.13
C GLY A 98 -4.45 -10.67 -16.64
N MET A 99 -5.36 -11.53 -17.11
CA MET A 99 -5.80 -11.83 -18.49
C MET A 99 -4.75 -12.31 -19.51
N PHE A 100 -3.46 -12.12 -19.26
CA PHE A 100 -2.37 -12.80 -19.94
C PHE A 100 -1.60 -13.61 -18.89
N ASP A 101 -1.43 -14.90 -19.16
CA ASP A 101 -0.91 -15.91 -18.24
C ASP A 101 0.31 -15.46 -17.42
N THR A 102 0.25 -15.77 -16.12
CA THR A 102 1.31 -15.72 -15.09
C THR A 102 1.88 -14.34 -14.69
N PRO A 103 2.13 -14.12 -13.38
CA PRO A 103 2.97 -13.04 -12.90
C PRO A 103 4.31 -12.97 -13.62
N TRP A 104 4.71 -11.79 -14.09
CA TRP A 104 6.02 -11.58 -14.73
C TRP A 104 7.18 -11.82 -13.76
N THR A 105 6.92 -11.85 -12.45
CA THR A 105 7.84 -12.28 -11.39
C THR A 105 8.09 -13.79 -11.37
N GLU A 106 7.17 -14.60 -11.89
CA GLU A 106 7.26 -16.07 -11.86
C GLU A 106 7.97 -16.67 -13.07
N ASN A 107 8.28 -15.88 -14.11
CA ASN A 107 9.05 -16.34 -15.26
C ASN A 107 10.38 -15.59 -15.47
N PRO A 108 11.39 -15.80 -14.60
CA PRO A 108 12.75 -15.27 -14.78
C PRO A 108 13.37 -15.56 -16.15
N ALA A 109 12.91 -16.59 -16.87
CA ALA A 109 13.39 -16.89 -18.20
C ALA A 109 12.99 -15.81 -19.24
N GLN A 110 11.85 -15.13 -19.05
CA GLN A 110 11.46 -14.00 -19.92
C GLN A 110 12.37 -12.79 -19.71
N TRP A 111 12.76 -12.49 -18.46
CA TRP A 111 13.74 -11.44 -18.15
C TRP A 111 15.10 -11.75 -18.76
N LYS A 112 15.55 -13.01 -18.57
CA LYS A 112 16.84 -13.49 -19.07
C LYS A 112 16.94 -13.43 -20.59
N ASN A 113 15.88 -13.82 -21.30
CA ASN A 113 15.85 -13.78 -22.77
C ASN A 113 15.89 -12.36 -23.34
N LYS A 114 15.57 -11.34 -22.52
CA LYS A 114 15.64 -9.93 -22.88
C LYS A 114 16.87 -9.20 -22.30
N GLY A 115 17.73 -9.90 -21.55
CA GLY A 115 18.89 -9.30 -20.88
C GLY A 115 18.53 -8.35 -19.74
N LEU A 116 17.34 -8.51 -19.14
CA LEU A 116 16.79 -7.63 -18.11
C LEU A 116 16.96 -8.21 -16.69
N GLU A 117 17.71 -9.32 -16.54
CA GLU A 117 17.85 -10.06 -15.29
C GLU A 117 18.37 -9.24 -14.09
N SER A 118 19.03 -8.10 -14.32
CA SER A 118 19.52 -7.23 -13.26
C SER A 118 18.51 -6.21 -12.75
N ILE A 119 17.42 -5.93 -13.49
CA ILE A 119 16.51 -4.82 -13.18
C ILE A 119 15.79 -5.03 -11.85
N LEU A 120 15.21 -6.22 -11.62
CA LEU A 120 14.46 -6.47 -10.40
C LEU A 120 15.35 -6.45 -9.14
N PRO A 121 16.52 -7.13 -9.09
CA PRO A 121 17.45 -7.00 -7.96
C PRO A 121 17.92 -5.55 -7.73
N GLU A 122 18.21 -4.80 -8.79
CA GLU A 122 18.59 -3.38 -8.68
C GLU A 122 17.45 -2.52 -8.13
N ALA A 123 16.21 -2.77 -8.56
CA ALA A 123 15.02 -2.10 -8.06
C ALA A 123 14.77 -2.38 -6.57
N LEU A 124 14.83 -3.65 -6.16
CA LEU A 124 14.63 -4.04 -4.75
C LEU A 124 15.72 -3.47 -3.83
N ALA A 125 16.95 -3.30 -4.36
CA ALA A 125 18.04 -2.66 -3.62
C ALA A 125 17.79 -1.18 -3.30
N LEU A 126 16.79 -0.53 -3.91
CA LEU A 126 16.43 0.87 -3.65
C LEU A 126 15.48 1.05 -2.46
N PHE A 127 14.93 -0.03 -1.90
CA PHE A 127 13.93 0.04 -0.83
C PHE A 127 14.40 0.87 0.39
N PRO A 128 15.65 0.75 0.86
CA PRO A 128 16.14 1.63 1.93
C PRO A 128 16.06 3.13 1.57
N ARG A 129 16.33 3.48 0.31
CA ARG A 129 16.23 4.87 -0.16
C ARG A 129 14.79 5.33 -0.34
N ILE A 130 13.88 4.43 -0.70
CA ILE A 130 12.43 4.68 -0.71
C ILE A 130 11.96 4.97 0.72
N ALA A 131 12.37 4.17 1.72
CA ALA A 131 12.03 4.41 3.12
C ALA A 131 12.50 5.80 3.59
N GLU A 132 13.70 6.24 3.20
CA GLU A 132 14.19 7.59 3.52
C GLU A 132 13.33 8.70 2.89
N LEU A 133 12.89 8.53 1.63
CA LEU A 133 12.00 9.49 0.97
C LEU A 133 10.62 9.54 1.63
N GLU A 134 10.08 8.38 2.00
CA GLU A 134 8.79 8.27 2.67
C GLU A 134 8.82 8.87 4.07
N GLU A 135 9.91 8.67 4.82
CA GLU A 135 10.08 9.34 6.11
C GLU A 135 10.11 10.86 5.95
N ILE A 136 10.84 11.40 4.97
CA ILE A 136 10.87 12.84 4.71
C ILE A 136 9.47 13.34 4.32
N ALA A 137 8.78 12.64 3.42
CA ALA A 137 7.45 13.02 2.97
C ALA A 137 6.42 12.96 4.11
N PHE A 138 6.51 11.95 4.99
CA PHE A 138 5.70 11.84 6.20
C PHE A 138 5.86 13.05 7.13
N LEU A 139 7.06 13.62 7.23
CA LEU A 139 7.31 14.80 8.07
C LEU A 139 6.91 16.12 7.38
N GLU A 140 6.94 16.15 6.06
CA GLU A 140 6.58 17.33 5.25
C GLU A 140 5.07 17.43 4.96
N GLU A 141 4.33 16.33 5.03
CA GLU A 141 2.89 16.35 4.79
C GLU A 141 2.20 17.14 5.91
N GLU A 142 1.16 17.90 5.62
CA GLU A 142 0.48 18.72 6.64
C GLU A 142 -0.92 18.20 6.93
N ASP A 143 -1.49 17.43 6.01
CA ASP A 143 -2.85 16.95 6.09
C ASP A 143 -2.95 15.51 6.64
N GLU A 144 -4.16 14.98 6.60
CA GLU A 144 -4.51 13.65 7.07
C GLU A 144 -4.01 12.53 6.16
N SER A 145 -3.38 12.83 5.01
CA SER A 145 -2.87 11.83 4.05
C SER A 145 -1.49 11.28 4.43
N ALA A 146 -0.86 11.79 5.49
CA ALA A 146 0.45 11.36 5.96
C ALA A 146 0.56 9.84 6.20
N TYR A 147 -0.55 9.16 6.51
CA TYR A 147 -0.54 7.70 6.65
C TYR A 147 -0.10 6.94 5.41
N HIS A 148 -0.29 7.48 4.21
CA HIS A 148 0.22 6.85 2.99
C HIS A 148 1.74 6.73 3.06
N HIS A 149 2.41 7.78 3.54
CA HIS A 149 3.85 7.78 3.74
C HIS A 149 4.30 6.87 4.89
N ALA A 150 3.52 6.79 5.97
CA ALA A 150 3.79 5.82 7.03
C ALA A 150 3.67 4.37 6.52
N ALA A 151 2.66 4.06 5.72
CA ALA A 151 2.50 2.76 5.09
C ALA A 151 3.61 2.48 4.07
N GLY A 152 3.96 3.45 3.22
CA GLY A 152 5.06 3.35 2.27
C GLY A 152 6.41 3.09 2.95
N PHE A 153 6.69 3.78 4.05
CA PHE A 153 7.85 3.55 4.90
C PHE A 153 7.90 2.11 5.44
N LEU A 154 6.79 1.62 5.98
CA LEU A 154 6.67 0.25 6.49
C LEU A 154 6.86 -0.80 5.39
N ALA A 155 6.22 -0.60 4.25
CA ALA A 155 6.38 -1.45 3.09
C ALA A 155 7.85 -1.49 2.64
N ALA A 156 8.52 -0.35 2.51
CA ALA A 156 9.93 -0.30 2.15
C ALA A 156 10.85 -1.04 3.14
N HIS A 157 10.42 -1.25 4.38
CA HIS A 157 11.10 -2.05 5.40
C HIS A 157 10.73 -3.55 5.42
N GLY A 158 9.81 -3.99 4.55
CA GLY A 158 9.36 -5.37 4.50
C GLY A 158 8.19 -5.71 5.43
N PHE A 159 7.45 -4.71 5.91
CA PHE A 159 6.31 -4.87 6.81
C PHE A 159 5.00 -4.59 6.05
N ASP A 160 4.73 -5.38 5.01
CA ASP A 160 3.60 -5.21 4.09
C ASP A 160 2.24 -5.44 4.75
N ASP A 161 2.14 -6.36 5.70
CA ASP A 161 0.93 -6.61 6.47
C ASP A 161 0.56 -5.40 7.34
N LEU A 162 1.50 -4.86 8.12
CA LEU A 162 1.28 -3.63 8.89
C LEU A 162 1.01 -2.44 7.97
N ALA A 163 1.71 -2.32 6.83
CA ALA A 163 1.46 -1.25 5.86
C ALA A 163 0.01 -1.30 5.32
N SER A 164 -0.46 -2.50 4.95
CA SER A 164 -1.86 -2.73 4.52
C SER A 164 -2.83 -2.31 5.61
N PHE A 165 -2.56 -2.71 6.85
CA PHE A 165 -3.39 -2.38 8.00
C PHE A 165 -3.46 -0.85 8.26
N ILE A 166 -2.36 -0.12 8.05
CA ILE A 166 -2.36 1.35 8.16
C ILE A 166 -3.16 2.01 7.03
N LEU A 167 -3.10 1.48 5.80
CA LEU A 167 -3.85 2.00 4.65
C LEU A 167 -5.38 1.85 4.81
N CYS A 168 -5.84 0.87 5.59
CA CYS A 168 -7.25 0.71 5.96
C CYS A 168 -7.81 1.89 6.76
N ARG A 169 -6.96 2.66 7.46
CA ARG A 169 -7.39 3.80 8.28
C ARG A 169 -8.43 3.40 9.33
N GLU A 170 -9.58 4.05 9.34
CA GLU A 170 -10.57 3.90 10.40
C GLU A 170 -11.50 2.71 10.18
N ASN A 171 -11.41 2.00 9.06
CA ASN A 171 -12.26 0.85 8.80
C ASN A 171 -11.54 -0.23 8.00
N GLY A 172 -12.07 -1.44 8.04
CA GLY A 172 -11.59 -2.53 7.21
C GLY A 172 -12.43 -3.77 7.43
N SER A 173 -11.91 -4.91 6.99
CA SER A 173 -12.64 -6.17 7.11
C SER A 173 -11.72 -7.35 7.35
N PHE A 174 -12.25 -8.43 7.92
CA PHE A 174 -11.59 -9.73 8.00
C PHE A 174 -12.58 -10.86 7.72
N VAL A 175 -12.08 -12.00 7.27
CA VAL A 175 -12.90 -13.20 7.07
C VAL A 175 -12.61 -14.20 8.19
N CYS A 176 -13.64 -14.72 8.84
CA CYS A 176 -13.48 -15.75 9.85
C CYS A 176 -13.02 -17.07 9.22
N ASP A 177 -11.82 -17.55 9.56
CA ASP A 177 -11.28 -18.82 9.01
C ASP A 177 -12.15 -20.05 9.30
N SER A 178 -12.91 -20.03 10.39
CA SER A 178 -13.77 -21.17 10.77
C SER A 178 -15.07 -21.26 9.97
N CYS A 179 -15.72 -20.13 9.66
CA CYS A 179 -17.07 -20.14 9.07
C CYS A 179 -17.17 -19.36 7.75
N GLY A 180 -16.09 -18.70 7.32
CA GLY A 180 -16.02 -17.93 6.08
C GLY A 180 -16.80 -16.62 6.08
N ARG A 181 -17.36 -16.20 7.22
CA ARG A 181 -18.11 -14.94 7.31
C ARG A 181 -17.18 -13.74 7.26
N LEU A 182 -17.58 -12.73 6.49
CA LEU A 182 -16.96 -11.42 6.48
C LEU A 182 -17.41 -10.64 7.71
N HIS A 183 -16.46 -9.96 8.32
CA HIS A 183 -16.67 -9.02 9.41
C HIS A 183 -16.08 -7.68 9.00
N GLU A 184 -16.81 -6.61 9.23
CA GLU A 184 -16.28 -5.26 9.13
C GLU A 184 -15.75 -4.82 10.50
N TRP A 185 -14.77 -3.93 10.50
CA TRP A 185 -14.31 -3.28 11.72
C TRP A 185 -14.18 -1.78 11.53
N ILE A 186 -14.36 -1.03 12.63
CA ILE A 186 -14.27 0.42 12.66
C ILE A 186 -13.47 0.84 13.91
N LEU A 187 -12.55 1.78 13.74
CA LEU A 187 -11.81 2.44 14.80
C LEU A 187 -12.64 3.57 15.41
N PHE A 188 -13.00 3.43 16.68
CA PHE A 188 -13.63 4.47 17.50
C PHE A 188 -12.63 4.98 18.54
N GLY A 189 -11.92 6.05 18.21
CA GLY A 189 -10.91 6.64 19.09
C GLY A 189 -9.75 5.68 19.38
N ASP A 190 -9.76 5.03 20.53
CA ASP A 190 -8.74 4.06 20.96
C ASP A 190 -9.24 2.61 21.01
N ARG A 191 -10.34 2.30 20.32
CA ARG A 191 -10.95 0.96 20.27
C ARG A 191 -11.31 0.56 18.85
N ILE A 192 -11.04 -0.68 18.47
CA ILE A 192 -11.61 -1.26 17.25
C ILE A 192 -12.84 -2.09 17.61
N ALA A 193 -13.99 -1.70 17.07
CA ALA A 193 -15.24 -2.44 17.11
C ALA A 193 -15.36 -3.28 15.84
N TYR A 194 -15.92 -4.49 15.92
CA TYR A 194 -16.21 -5.31 14.74
C TYR A 194 -17.69 -5.71 14.67
N TYR A 195 -18.16 -5.89 13.46
CA TYR A 195 -19.56 -6.09 13.09
C TYR A 195 -19.71 -7.39 12.28
N ASP A 196 -20.85 -8.07 12.40
CA ASP A 196 -21.21 -9.15 11.47
C ASP A 196 -21.73 -8.50 10.18
N ASP A 197 -21.09 -8.78 9.05
CA ASP A 197 -21.59 -8.27 7.77
C ASP A 197 -22.85 -9.06 7.40
N VAL A 198 -24.00 -8.48 7.73
CA VAL A 198 -25.32 -9.03 7.41
C VAL A 198 -25.70 -8.83 5.93
N SER A 199 -24.97 -8.00 5.18
CA SER A 199 -25.30 -7.68 3.78
C SER A 199 -25.18 -8.89 2.85
N GLN A 200 -24.35 -9.88 3.20
CA GLN A 200 -24.18 -11.10 2.38
C GLN A 200 -25.33 -12.12 2.52
N ASN A 201 -26.21 -11.98 3.52
CA ASN A 201 -27.22 -13.00 3.81
C ASN A 201 -28.64 -12.69 3.31
N ASP A 202 -28.90 -11.51 2.74
CA ASP A 202 -30.27 -11.12 2.41
C ASP A 202 -30.66 -11.36 0.95
N TYR A 203 -31.02 -12.61 0.66
CA TYR A 203 -31.75 -13.02 -0.56
C TYR A 203 -33.20 -12.48 -0.61
N GLY A 204 -33.62 -11.61 0.33
CA GLY A 204 -35.01 -11.16 0.52
C GLY A 204 -35.34 -9.71 0.10
N GLY A 205 -34.37 -8.88 -0.27
CA GLY A 205 -34.62 -7.54 -0.82
C GLY A 205 -35.14 -6.48 0.17
N MET A 206 -35.09 -6.73 1.48
CA MET A 206 -35.26 -5.67 2.47
C MET A 206 -33.90 -5.08 2.81
N ILE A 207 -33.73 -3.78 2.54
CA ILE A 207 -32.54 -3.03 2.95
C ILE A 207 -32.62 -2.89 4.48
N VAL A 208 -31.99 -3.81 5.21
CA VAL A 208 -31.66 -3.58 6.62
C VAL A 208 -30.58 -2.50 6.63
N GLU A 209 -30.81 -1.42 7.37
CA GLU A 209 -29.82 -0.37 7.52
C GLU A 209 -28.57 -0.97 8.19
N ASP A 210 -27.41 -0.73 7.58
CA ASP A 210 -26.14 -1.25 8.05
C ASP A 210 -25.81 -0.69 9.43
N VAL A 211 -25.74 -1.57 10.42
CA VAL A 211 -25.50 -1.21 11.83
C VAL A 211 -24.12 -0.60 12.03
N SER A 212 -23.11 -0.99 11.23
CA SER A 212 -21.78 -0.40 11.29
C SER A 212 -21.82 1.07 10.89
N LEU A 213 -22.60 1.39 9.85
CA LEU A 213 -22.81 2.75 9.36
C LEU A 213 -23.63 3.61 10.33
N ILE A 214 -24.60 3.02 11.04
CA ILE A 214 -25.33 3.72 12.11
C ILE A 214 -24.36 4.15 13.22
N ASP A 215 -23.56 3.21 13.72
CA ASP A 215 -22.59 3.47 14.77
C ASP A 215 -21.53 4.49 14.35
N TRP A 216 -21.04 4.39 13.12
CA TRP A 216 -20.09 5.36 12.56
C TRP A 216 -20.65 6.79 12.55
N LYS A 217 -21.88 6.97 12.06
CA LYS A 217 -22.55 8.29 12.05
C LYS A 217 -22.78 8.84 13.46
N GLN A 218 -23.02 7.97 14.43
CA GLN A 218 -23.24 8.33 15.83
C GLN A 218 -21.93 8.55 16.59
N GLY A 219 -20.81 8.05 16.08
CA GLY A 219 -19.52 8.07 16.75
C GLY A 219 -19.46 7.13 17.97
N ALA A 220 -20.34 6.12 18.03
CA ALA A 220 -20.45 5.20 19.16
C ALA A 220 -20.70 3.76 18.67
N PRO A 221 -19.92 2.76 19.11
CA PRO A 221 -20.06 1.37 18.69
C PRO A 221 -21.13 0.61 19.50
N ASP A 222 -22.36 1.12 19.52
CA ASP A 222 -23.46 0.61 20.36
C ASP A 222 -24.02 -0.74 19.85
N HIS A 223 -23.83 -1.04 18.57
CA HIS A 223 -24.31 -2.26 17.92
C HIS A 223 -23.19 -3.23 17.54
N ALA A 224 -21.95 -2.96 17.99
CA ALA A 224 -20.80 -3.81 17.71
C ALA A 224 -20.98 -5.24 18.24
N ALA A 225 -20.59 -6.23 17.44
CA ALA A 225 -20.60 -7.63 17.84
C ALA A 225 -19.48 -7.95 18.85
N GLY A 226 -18.41 -7.17 18.85
CA GLY A 226 -17.35 -7.23 19.84
C GLY A 226 -16.27 -6.19 19.59
N PHE A 227 -15.18 -6.33 20.35
CA PHE A 227 -14.05 -5.42 20.29
C PHE A 227 -12.75 -6.18 20.16
N ALA A 228 -11.84 -5.66 19.35
CA ALA A 228 -10.49 -6.18 19.28
C ALA A 228 -9.77 -5.98 20.62
N VAL A 229 -8.94 -6.95 21.00
CA VAL A 229 -8.16 -6.92 22.24
C VAL A 229 -6.72 -6.52 21.90
N PRO A 230 -6.27 -5.29 22.25
CA PRO A 230 -4.93 -4.82 21.93
C PRO A 230 -3.88 -5.81 22.43
N ARG A 231 -2.86 -6.05 21.61
CA ARG A 231 -1.75 -6.91 21.99
C ARG A 231 -0.59 -6.08 22.49
N VAL A 232 0.04 -6.53 23.58
CA VAL A 232 1.31 -5.95 24.06
C VAL A 232 2.44 -6.84 23.55
N LEU A 233 2.83 -6.65 22.29
CA LEU A 233 4.02 -7.30 21.73
C LEU A 233 5.14 -6.30 21.50
N SER A 234 6.36 -6.78 21.76
CA SER A 234 7.57 -6.23 21.13
C SER A 234 7.62 -6.81 19.72
N ASP A 235 7.49 -5.97 18.71
CA ASP A 235 7.58 -6.36 17.30
C ASP A 235 8.45 -5.35 16.57
N PRO A 236 9.47 -5.78 15.79
CA PRO A 236 10.33 -4.88 15.05
C PRO A 236 9.58 -3.91 14.13
N ALA A 237 8.45 -4.31 13.55
CA ALA A 237 7.63 -3.46 12.70
C ALA A 237 7.03 -2.29 13.51
N LEU A 238 6.52 -2.61 14.71
CA LEU A 238 6.00 -1.61 15.65
C LEU A 238 7.10 -0.70 16.18
N ASP A 239 8.30 -1.21 16.41
CA ASP A 239 9.44 -0.37 16.81
C ASP A 239 9.84 0.61 15.70
N CYS A 240 9.85 0.14 14.44
CA CYS A 240 10.09 0.99 13.27
C CYS A 240 9.03 2.11 13.17
N LEU A 241 7.75 1.76 13.28
CA LEU A 241 6.65 2.73 13.24
C LEU A 241 6.69 3.70 14.43
N ARG A 242 7.04 3.25 15.63
CA ARG A 242 7.16 4.11 16.82
C ARG A 242 8.25 5.16 16.63
N VAL A 243 9.37 4.83 16.01
CA VAL A 243 10.43 5.81 15.68
C VAL A 243 9.88 6.89 14.75
N LEU A 244 9.09 6.50 13.74
CA LEU A 244 8.46 7.44 12.82
C LEU A 244 7.42 8.33 13.53
N LEU A 245 6.50 7.73 14.29
CA LEU A 245 5.45 8.43 15.04
C LEU A 245 5.99 9.33 16.16
N ALA A 246 7.19 9.06 16.69
CA ALA A 246 7.83 9.95 17.64
C ALA A 246 8.22 11.31 17.02
N LYS A 247 8.33 11.39 15.69
CA LYS A 247 8.68 12.60 14.95
C LYS A 247 7.45 13.43 14.57
N ARG A 248 6.28 12.80 14.45
CA ARG A 248 4.99 13.45 14.16
C ARG A 248 3.83 12.67 14.76
N ALA A 249 2.94 13.39 15.44
CA ALA A 249 1.71 12.80 15.94
C ALA A 249 0.75 12.48 14.79
N ASP A 250 0.43 11.20 14.66
CA ASP A 250 -0.71 10.70 13.88
C ASP A 250 -1.53 9.79 14.82
N PRO A 251 -2.63 10.29 15.41
CA PRO A 251 -3.38 9.55 16.41
C PRO A 251 -4.06 8.29 15.84
N ILE A 252 -4.44 8.31 14.55
CA ILE A 252 -5.09 7.17 13.90
C ILE A 252 -4.06 6.08 13.64
N THR A 253 -2.94 6.42 13.01
CA THR A 253 -1.84 5.45 12.78
C THR A 253 -1.29 4.90 14.10
N ALA A 254 -1.17 5.74 15.13
CA ALA A 254 -0.78 5.28 16.47
C ALA A 254 -1.82 4.37 17.12
N ALA A 255 -3.12 4.62 16.90
CA ALA A 255 -4.18 3.75 17.38
C ALA A 255 -4.13 2.39 16.66
N LEU A 256 -4.07 2.38 15.33
CA LEU A 256 -3.96 1.15 14.53
C LEU A 256 -2.72 0.33 14.92
N ALA A 257 -1.57 0.97 15.12
CA ALA A 257 -0.36 0.28 15.57
C ALA A 257 -0.56 -0.51 16.88
N ARG A 258 -1.47 -0.09 17.77
CA ARG A 258 -1.81 -0.83 19.01
C ARG A 258 -2.70 -2.04 18.76
N PHE A 259 -3.43 -2.05 17.65
CA PHE A 259 -4.37 -3.09 17.27
C PHE A 259 -3.87 -4.01 16.16
N TRP A 260 -2.73 -3.72 15.54
CA TRP A 260 -2.13 -4.66 14.60
C TRP A 260 -1.81 -5.99 15.31
N ARG A 261 -2.29 -7.10 14.72
CA ARG A 261 -2.30 -8.46 15.30
C ARG A 261 -2.98 -8.56 16.65
N SER A 262 -3.97 -7.70 16.91
CA SER A 262 -4.84 -7.80 18.09
C SER A 262 -5.78 -8.99 17.98
N GLY A 263 -6.15 -9.55 19.12
CA GLY A 263 -7.07 -10.69 19.17
C GLY A 263 -8.49 -10.26 18.82
N ILE A 264 -9.15 -11.02 17.95
CA ILE A 264 -10.55 -10.84 17.55
C ILE A 264 -11.33 -12.14 17.68
N GLY A 265 -12.66 -12.03 17.79
CA GLY A 265 -13.58 -13.16 17.77
C GLY A 265 -14.57 -13.06 16.61
N CYS A 266 -15.05 -14.20 16.12
CA CYS A 266 -16.17 -14.22 15.18
C CYS A 266 -17.48 -13.90 15.93
N ALA A 267 -18.32 -13.04 15.35
CA ALA A 267 -19.64 -12.74 15.91
C ALA A 267 -20.63 -13.93 15.83
N THR A 268 -20.36 -14.89 14.92
CA THR A 268 -21.26 -16.00 14.61
C THR A 268 -20.82 -17.34 15.22
N CYS A 269 -19.52 -17.57 15.38
CA CYS A 269 -18.99 -18.81 15.95
C CYS A 269 -17.91 -18.54 17.00
N ASP A 270 -17.49 -19.57 17.73
CA ASP A 270 -16.51 -19.46 18.82
C ASP A 270 -15.05 -19.31 18.31
N TRP A 271 -14.84 -18.95 17.05
CA TRP A 271 -13.50 -18.74 16.49
C TRP A 271 -12.86 -17.48 17.03
N THR A 272 -11.56 -17.57 17.32
CA THR A 272 -10.70 -16.44 17.67
C THR A 272 -9.50 -16.41 16.73
N GLY A 273 -9.10 -15.21 16.29
CA GLY A 273 -7.94 -14.99 15.44
C GLY A 273 -7.27 -13.65 15.70
N GLU A 274 -6.51 -13.18 14.72
CA GLU A 274 -5.76 -11.93 14.80
C GLU A 274 -6.17 -10.98 13.67
N LEU A 275 -6.24 -9.68 13.95
CA LEU A 275 -6.37 -8.64 12.92
C LEU A 275 -5.01 -8.45 12.24
N SER A 276 -4.89 -8.80 10.95
CA SER A 276 -3.68 -8.58 10.15
C SER A 276 -3.97 -7.74 8.93
#